data_AF-A0AAW6KMG0-F1
#
_entry.id   AF-A0AAW6KMG0-F1
#
_cell.length_a   1.000
_cell.length_b   1.000
_cell.length_c   1.000
_cell.angle_alpha   90.00
_cell.angle_beta   90.00
_cell.angle_gamma   90.00
#
_symmetry.space_group_name_H-M   'P 1'
#
loop_
_entity.id
_entity.type
_entity.pdbx_description
1 polymer ?
#
loop_
_entity_poly.entity_id
_entity_poly.type
_entity_poly.pdbx_seq_one_letter_code
_entity_poly.pdbx_strand_id
1 'polypeptide(L)'
;MKKFKIIAATGCPTGIAHTFMAEEALKQAAAKLGVEIKVETHGQIGVQNELSPEDIKQADGVIVAADKDVGADRFAGKRVLDVPVARGIRDAESLIRALLNGEAPIYREQTATKTEDELQTGEAASIGRKIYKHLMNGVSHMLPFVVGGGVLIALSFLFGIHSADPEHPSYNAFAELLNKTGAFGFQLMVPILSAYIAASMAKRPGLIVGFIGGMIASTGGAGFLGGIVSGFLAGLIIYGLSYALKKMPQSLEGLKAIFLYPVIGIFLIGAVMFFLVEPMTAINEGMKDFLADFQGANPVILGLIIGCMSAFDMGGPVNKAAYVTGTALLAEGNQYFMAGVSAACITPPL
;
A
#
# COMPACT_ATOMS: atom_id res chain seq x y z
N MET A 1 31.98 6.83 28.29
CA MET A 1 30.56 6.51 28.56
C MET A 1 29.97 5.85 27.32
N LYS A 2 29.24 4.75 27.47
CA LYS A 2 28.57 4.09 26.34
C LYS A 2 27.50 5.05 25.81
N LYS A 3 27.63 5.53 24.57
CA LYS A 3 26.58 6.35 23.94
C LYS A 3 25.33 5.49 23.77
N PHE A 4 24.18 6.04 24.10
CA PHE A 4 22.89 5.37 23.90
C PHE A 4 22.71 5.12 22.40
N LYS A 5 22.42 3.88 22.01
CA LYS A 5 22.30 3.46 20.62
C LYS A 5 20.85 3.24 20.24
N ILE A 6 20.38 4.01 19.27
CA ILE A 6 19.05 3.86 18.67
C ILE A 6 19.20 3.23 17.30
N ILE A 7 18.29 2.33 16.95
CA ILE A 7 18.08 1.91 15.57
C ILE A 7 16.70 2.36 15.12
N ALA A 8 16.54 2.65 13.84
CA ALA A 8 15.25 2.99 13.28
C ALA A 8 14.99 2.29 11.96
N ALA A 9 13.74 1.97 11.69
CA ALA A 9 13.26 1.50 10.40
C ALA A 9 12.20 2.47 9.89
N THR A 10 12.47 3.13 8.75
CA THR A 10 11.52 4.04 8.12
C THR A 10 10.93 3.43 6.86
N GLY A 11 9.65 3.70 6.60
CA GLY A 11 8.97 3.12 5.45
C GLY A 11 7.70 3.85 5.09
N CYS A 12 7.76 4.70 4.06
CA CYS A 12 6.58 5.16 3.37
C CYS A 12 6.17 4.12 2.32
N PRO A 13 4.89 3.80 2.16
CA PRO A 13 4.41 2.86 1.16
C PRO A 13 4.91 3.20 -0.26
N THR A 14 4.93 4.49 -0.63
CA THR A 14 5.50 4.92 -1.92
C THR A 14 7.01 4.90 -1.95
N GLY A 15 7.72 4.94 -0.83
CA GLY A 15 9.18 4.81 -0.77
C GLY A 15 10.01 5.91 -1.43
N ILE A 16 9.42 7.06 -1.81
CA ILE A 16 10.12 8.13 -2.56
C ILE A 16 10.68 9.23 -1.65
N ALA A 17 9.82 9.92 -0.90
CA ALA A 17 10.22 11.12 -0.15
C ALA A 17 10.16 10.90 1.36
N HIS A 18 8.96 10.59 1.89
CA HIS A 18 8.74 10.50 3.33
C HIS A 18 9.64 9.48 4.05
N THR A 19 10.05 8.39 3.39
CA THR A 19 11.01 7.43 3.96
C THR A 19 12.35 8.10 4.30
N PHE A 20 12.90 8.85 3.35
CA PHE A 20 14.21 9.51 3.50
C PHE A 20 14.09 10.81 4.29
N MET A 21 12.96 11.53 4.20
CA MET A 21 12.69 12.69 5.07
C MET A 21 12.62 12.27 6.54
N ALA A 22 11.99 11.14 6.85
CA ALA A 22 11.96 10.60 8.21
C ALA A 22 13.35 10.14 8.66
N GLU A 23 14.14 9.52 7.77
CA GLU A 23 15.53 9.18 8.06
C GLU A 23 16.36 10.42 8.42
N GLU A 24 16.31 11.45 7.58
CA GLU A 24 17.06 12.69 7.80
C GLU A 24 16.61 13.42 9.07
N ALA A 25 15.29 13.53 9.30
CA ALA A 25 14.76 14.14 10.51
C ALA A 25 15.22 13.40 11.78
N LEU A 26 15.20 12.06 11.78
CA LEU A 26 15.68 11.24 12.89
C LEU A 26 17.20 11.36 13.10
N LYS A 27 18.00 11.37 12.02
CA LYS A 27 19.45 11.59 12.10
C LYS A 27 19.80 12.97 12.66
N GLN A 28 19.13 14.01 12.20
CA GLN A 28 19.33 15.38 12.68
C GLN A 28 18.94 15.52 14.16
N ALA A 29 17.81 14.93 14.56
CA ALA A 29 17.37 14.94 15.96
C ALA A 29 18.33 14.16 16.88
N ALA A 30 18.85 13.00 16.43
CA ALA A 30 19.82 12.22 17.18
C ALA A 30 21.15 12.96 17.36
N ALA A 31 21.63 13.63 16.31
CA ALA A 31 22.83 14.46 16.37
C ALA A 31 22.68 15.60 17.39
N LYS A 32 21.53 16.29 17.39
CA LYS A 32 21.21 17.35 18.38
C LYS A 32 21.19 16.84 19.82
N LEU A 33 20.70 15.62 20.04
CA LEU A 33 20.59 15.01 21.37
C LEU A 33 21.83 14.19 21.78
N GLY A 34 22.87 14.13 20.93
CA GLY A 34 24.11 13.42 21.23
C GLY A 34 23.99 11.89 21.23
N VAL A 35 22.99 11.35 20.56
CA VAL A 35 22.66 9.91 20.50
C VAL A 35 23.18 9.29 19.22
N GLU A 36 23.67 8.06 19.27
CA GLU A 36 24.04 7.31 18.07
C GLU A 36 22.79 6.69 17.45
N ILE A 37 22.55 6.94 16.16
CA ILE A 37 21.41 6.36 15.44
C ILE A 37 21.85 5.71 14.13
N LYS A 38 21.34 4.50 13.88
CA LYS A 38 21.38 3.86 12.55
C LYS A 38 19.96 3.71 12.03
N VAL A 39 19.71 4.18 10.81
CA VAL A 39 18.39 4.16 10.19
C VAL A 39 18.42 3.27 8.95
N GLU A 40 17.57 2.26 8.93
CA GLU A 40 17.27 1.45 7.74
C GLU A 40 16.06 2.04 7.03
N THR A 41 16.16 2.18 5.71
CA THR A 41 15.11 2.77 4.89
C THR A 41 14.49 1.75 3.95
N HIS A 42 13.17 1.73 3.90
CA HIS A 42 12.39 0.88 2.99
C HIS A 42 11.82 1.71 1.83
N GLY A 43 12.70 2.17 0.95
CA GLY A 43 12.37 3.00 -0.20
C GLY A 43 11.88 2.22 -1.44
N GLN A 44 11.62 2.91 -2.55
CA GLN A 44 11.29 2.27 -3.84
C GLN A 44 12.45 1.44 -4.39
N ILE A 45 13.68 1.87 -4.11
CA ILE A 45 14.92 1.25 -4.58
C ILE A 45 15.20 -0.05 -3.78
N GLY A 46 14.38 -0.37 -2.78
CA GLY A 46 14.56 -1.50 -1.88
C GLY A 46 14.97 -1.05 -0.48
N VAL A 47 15.44 -2.02 0.32
CA VAL A 47 15.97 -1.77 1.67
C VAL A 47 17.39 -1.21 1.54
N GLN A 48 17.65 -0.07 2.18
CA GLN A 48 18.99 0.49 2.29
C GLN A 48 19.38 0.60 3.77
N ASN A 49 20.70 0.56 4.03
CA ASN A 49 21.26 0.62 5.38
C ASN A 49 20.72 -0.47 6.31
N GLU A 50 20.52 -1.69 5.77
CA GLU A 50 19.94 -2.82 6.49
C GLU A 50 20.59 -3.02 7.87
N LEU A 51 19.73 -3.19 8.87
CA LEU A 51 20.11 -3.44 10.25
C LEU A 51 20.57 -4.88 10.38
N SER A 52 21.83 -5.05 10.76
CA SER A 52 22.40 -6.35 11.05
C SER A 52 21.84 -6.92 12.36
N PRO A 53 21.89 -8.25 12.56
CA PRO A 53 21.57 -8.86 13.85
C PRO A 53 22.36 -8.25 15.01
N GLU A 54 23.62 -7.88 14.77
CA GLU A 54 24.48 -7.20 15.73
C GLU A 54 23.97 -5.80 16.10
N ASP A 55 23.51 -5.01 15.12
CA ASP A 55 22.92 -3.69 15.36
C ASP A 55 21.69 -3.81 16.27
N ILE A 56 20.82 -4.78 15.98
CA ILE A 56 19.61 -5.05 16.76
C ILE A 56 19.97 -5.47 18.17
N LYS A 57 20.94 -6.37 18.33
CA LYS A 57 21.38 -6.84 19.64
C LYS A 57 21.96 -5.71 20.49
N GLN A 58 22.74 -4.81 19.89
CA GLN A 58 23.41 -3.70 20.58
C GLN A 58 22.51 -2.49 20.85
N ALA A 59 21.38 -2.35 20.16
CA ALA A 59 20.47 -1.23 20.32
C ALA A 59 19.82 -1.19 21.71
N ASP A 60 19.79 0.01 22.30
CA ASP A 60 19.10 0.33 23.55
C ASP A 60 17.62 0.70 23.30
N GLY A 61 17.27 1.13 22.07
CA GLY A 61 15.92 1.49 21.66
C GLY A 61 15.70 1.43 20.14
N VAL A 62 14.45 1.28 19.73
CA VAL A 62 14.05 1.15 18.32
C VAL A 62 12.92 2.12 17.97
N ILE A 63 13.03 2.80 16.82
CA ILE A 63 11.94 3.60 16.25
C ILE A 63 11.48 2.94 14.95
N VAL A 64 10.23 2.52 14.88
CA VAL A 64 9.58 2.10 13.64
C VAL A 64 8.69 3.25 13.18
N ALA A 65 9.16 4.02 12.18
CA ALA A 65 8.42 5.13 11.59
C ALA A 65 7.95 4.75 10.19
N ALA A 66 6.87 3.97 10.10
CA ALA A 66 6.44 3.37 8.84
C ALA A 66 4.93 3.21 8.70
N ASP A 67 4.42 3.42 7.48
CA ASP A 67 3.04 3.08 7.11
C ASP A 67 2.94 1.81 6.25
N LYS A 68 4.06 1.11 6.04
CA LYS A 68 4.13 -0.21 5.40
C LYS A 68 4.86 -1.21 6.31
N ASP A 69 4.83 -2.49 5.95
CA ASP A 69 5.63 -3.50 6.65
C ASP A 69 7.12 -3.27 6.41
N VAL A 70 7.89 -3.25 7.51
CA VAL A 70 9.35 -3.08 7.54
C VAL A 70 10.05 -4.23 8.30
N GLY A 71 9.33 -5.32 8.53
CA GLY A 71 9.82 -6.49 9.26
C GLY A 71 10.08 -6.18 10.72
N ALA A 72 9.10 -5.60 11.43
CA ALA A 72 9.26 -5.19 12.83
C ALA A 72 9.41 -6.38 13.81
N ASP A 73 9.04 -7.59 13.40
CA ASP A 73 9.10 -8.80 14.23
C ASP A 73 10.51 -9.09 14.77
N ARG A 74 11.56 -8.77 14.01
CA ARG A 74 12.97 -8.94 14.43
C ARG A 74 13.38 -8.04 15.60
N PHE A 75 12.54 -7.08 16.00
CA PHE A 75 12.77 -6.21 17.16
C PHE A 75 12.09 -6.72 18.44
N ALA A 76 11.56 -7.95 18.45
CA ALA A 76 10.99 -8.58 19.63
C ALA A 76 11.96 -8.54 20.83
N GLY A 77 11.45 -8.17 21.99
CA GLY A 77 12.21 -8.00 23.23
C GLY A 77 12.91 -6.65 23.39
N LYS A 78 12.87 -5.76 22.39
CA LYS A 78 13.43 -4.40 22.47
C LYS A 78 12.36 -3.37 22.84
N ARG A 79 12.79 -2.19 23.30
CA ARG A 79 11.92 -1.03 23.48
C ARG A 79 11.65 -0.40 22.12
N VAL A 80 10.41 -0.43 21.65
CA VAL A 80 10.05 -0.01 20.28
C VAL A 80 8.95 1.05 20.31
N LEU A 81 9.14 2.14 19.58
CA LEU A 81 8.08 3.10 19.24
C LEU A 81 7.61 2.85 17.80
N ASP A 82 6.39 2.33 17.61
CA ASP A 82 5.76 2.13 16.28
C ASP A 82 4.78 3.28 15.97
N VAL A 83 5.22 4.17 15.09
CA VAL A 83 4.49 5.37 14.68
C VAL A 83 4.37 5.47 13.15
N PRO A 84 3.37 6.22 12.63
CA PRO A 84 3.31 6.56 11.22
C PRO A 84 4.57 7.28 10.72
N VAL A 85 4.92 7.15 9.44
CA VAL A 85 6.15 7.77 8.88
C VAL A 85 6.14 9.30 9.06
N ALA A 86 4.95 9.93 9.01
CA ALA A 86 4.78 11.37 9.18
C ALA A 86 5.20 11.86 10.58
N ARG A 87 5.00 11.05 11.63
CA ARG A 87 5.49 11.36 12.99
C ARG A 87 7.02 11.34 13.05
N GLY A 88 7.66 10.44 12.29
CA GLY A 88 9.12 10.41 12.15
C GLY A 88 9.70 11.67 11.50
N ILE A 89 8.90 12.42 10.75
CA ILE A 89 9.30 13.71 10.13
C ILE A 89 9.04 14.87 11.09
N ARG A 90 7.82 14.98 11.62
CA ARG A 90 7.38 16.15 12.40
C ARG A 90 7.88 16.15 13.84
N ASP A 91 7.98 14.96 14.46
CA ASP A 91 8.17 14.81 15.91
C ASP A 91 9.42 13.99 16.26
N ALA A 92 10.43 13.99 15.37
CA ALA A 92 11.65 13.17 15.50
C ALA A 92 12.36 13.35 16.85
N GLU A 93 12.48 14.58 17.34
CA GLU A 93 13.14 14.88 18.62
C GLU A 93 12.36 14.30 19.81
N SER A 94 11.04 14.43 19.80
CA SER A 94 10.17 13.88 20.84
C SER A 94 10.25 12.35 20.90
N LEU A 95 10.33 11.68 19.75
CA LEU A 95 10.48 10.22 19.67
C LEU A 95 11.79 9.74 20.29
N ILE A 96 12.89 10.45 20.02
CA ILE A 96 14.20 10.12 20.60
C ILE A 96 14.20 10.38 22.12
N ARG A 97 13.62 11.49 22.58
CA ARG A 97 13.48 11.80 24.01
C ARG A 97 12.66 10.74 24.75
N ALA A 98 11.55 10.28 24.16
CA ALA A 98 10.73 9.22 24.74
C ALA A 98 11.53 7.92 24.93
N LEU A 99 12.43 7.57 23.98
CA LEU A 99 13.33 6.43 24.16
C LEU A 99 14.38 6.65 25.26
N LEU A 100 14.98 7.84 25.33
CA LEU A 100 15.95 8.19 26.37
C LEU A 100 15.34 8.15 27.78
N ASN A 101 14.08 8.56 27.91
CA ASN A 101 13.33 8.55 29.17
C ASN A 101 12.79 7.15 29.53
N GLY A 102 12.93 6.15 28.65
CA GLY A 102 12.42 4.80 28.89
C GLY A 102 10.90 4.66 28.77
N GLU A 103 10.23 5.58 28.08
CA GLU A 103 8.77 5.61 27.89
C GLU A 103 8.29 4.60 26.82
N ALA A 104 9.19 4.07 26.00
CA ALA A 104 8.84 3.12 24.95
C ALA A 104 8.55 1.71 25.50
N PRO A 105 7.44 1.07 25.08
CA PRO A 105 7.06 -0.27 25.51
C PRO A 105 8.00 -1.34 24.94
N ILE A 106 8.09 -2.48 25.64
CA ILE A 106 8.81 -3.65 25.12
C ILE A 106 7.94 -4.32 24.04
N TYR A 107 8.47 -4.42 22.84
CA TYR A 107 7.80 -5.07 21.72
C TYR A 107 7.79 -6.58 21.93
N ARG A 108 6.60 -7.18 22.05
CA ARG A 108 6.44 -8.63 22.10
C ARG A 108 6.07 -9.13 20.70
N GLU A 109 6.71 -10.23 20.31
CA GLU A 109 6.36 -10.99 19.12
C GLU A 109 4.86 -11.33 19.19
N GLN A 110 4.11 -11.16 18.09
CA GLN A 110 2.70 -11.59 18.01
C GLN A 110 2.63 -13.13 17.91
N THR A 111 3.11 -13.82 18.94
CA THR A 111 2.91 -15.25 19.11
C THR A 111 1.64 -15.42 19.93
N ALA A 112 0.62 -16.01 19.31
CA ALA A 112 -0.70 -16.23 19.88
C ALA A 112 -0.65 -16.94 21.24
N THR A 113 -0.63 -16.16 22.34
CA THR A 113 -1.16 -16.57 23.63
C THR A 113 -1.58 -15.30 24.39
N LYS A 114 -2.89 -15.09 24.50
CA LYS A 114 -3.47 -14.07 25.36
C LYS A 114 -3.10 -14.39 26.81
N THR A 115 -2.61 -13.40 27.54
CA THR A 115 -2.87 -13.31 28.97
C THR A 115 -3.61 -12.00 29.19
N GLU A 116 -4.83 -12.15 29.68
CA GLU A 116 -5.75 -11.08 30.05
C GLU A 116 -5.19 -10.36 31.26
N ASP A 117 -4.70 -9.14 31.06
CA ASP A 117 -4.76 -8.05 32.05
C ASP A 117 -4.05 -6.83 31.45
N GLU A 118 -4.84 -6.00 30.75
CA GLU A 118 -4.66 -4.54 30.53
C GLU A 118 -5.58 -4.14 29.36
N LEU A 119 -6.88 -4.08 29.64
CA LEU A 119 -7.92 -3.79 28.67
C LEU A 119 -8.68 -2.52 29.08
N GLN A 120 -8.11 -1.34 28.82
CA GLN A 120 -8.92 -0.12 28.61
C GLN A 120 -8.25 0.76 27.54
N THR A 121 -8.98 1.05 26.45
CA THR A 121 -8.77 2.09 25.39
C THR A 121 -8.05 1.82 24.04
N GLY A 122 -7.64 0.60 23.65
CA GLY A 122 -6.76 0.42 22.46
C GLY A 122 -7.20 -0.42 21.24
N GLU A 123 -8.29 -1.21 21.28
CA GLU A 123 -8.49 -2.27 20.26
C GLU A 123 -9.02 -1.80 18.89
N ALA A 124 -9.89 -0.78 18.83
CA ALA A 124 -10.45 -0.31 17.56
C ALA A 124 -9.40 0.38 16.66
N ALA A 125 -8.46 1.10 17.27
CA ALA A 125 -7.34 1.73 16.56
C ALA A 125 -6.35 0.67 15.99
N SER A 126 -6.24 -0.50 16.62
CA SER A 126 -5.34 -1.59 16.24
C SER A 126 -5.80 -2.34 14.98
N ILE A 127 -7.09 -2.72 14.90
CA ILE A 127 -7.63 -3.47 13.75
C ILE A 127 -7.71 -2.57 12.52
N GLY A 128 -8.23 -1.34 12.66
CA GLY A 128 -8.30 -0.38 11.55
C GLY A 128 -6.92 -0.08 10.96
N ARG A 129 -5.91 0.11 11.82
CA ARG A 129 -4.51 0.31 11.39
C ARG A 129 -3.95 -0.90 10.65
N LYS A 130 -4.31 -2.14 11.04
CA LYS A 130 -3.91 -3.35 10.31
C LYS A 130 -4.55 -3.43 8.92
N ILE A 131 -5.87 -3.22 8.81
CA ILE A 131 -6.58 -3.22 7.52
C ILE A 131 -5.98 -2.15 6.59
N TYR A 132 -5.76 -0.95 7.11
CA TYR A 132 -5.11 0.14 6.38
C TYR A 132 -3.70 -0.26 5.89
N LYS A 133 -2.86 -0.86 6.74
CA LYS A 133 -1.52 -1.35 6.34
C LYS A 133 -1.61 -2.34 5.17
N HIS A 134 -2.55 -3.29 5.20
CA HIS A 134 -2.75 -4.25 4.10
C HIS A 134 -3.20 -3.58 2.80
N LEU A 135 -4.18 -2.67 2.89
CA LEU A 135 -4.66 -1.91 1.75
C LEU A 135 -3.55 -1.04 1.14
N MET A 136 -2.79 -0.34 1.98
CA MET A 136 -1.69 0.52 1.54
C MET A 136 -0.55 -0.28 0.92
N ASN A 137 -0.31 -1.52 1.36
CA ASN A 137 0.64 -2.41 0.71
C ASN A 137 0.22 -2.68 -0.74
N GLY A 138 -1.06 -3.00 -0.98
CA GLY A 138 -1.61 -3.15 -2.32
C GLY A 138 -1.45 -1.90 -3.18
N VAL A 139 -1.96 -0.78 -2.69
CA VAL A 139 -1.95 0.52 -3.40
C VAL A 139 -0.53 0.90 -3.84
N SER A 140 0.45 0.67 -2.98
CA SER A 140 1.82 1.14 -3.25
C SER A 140 2.57 0.29 -4.24
N HIS A 141 2.25 -1.00 -4.33
CA HIS A 141 2.80 -1.86 -5.37
C HIS A 141 2.07 -1.68 -6.71
N MET A 142 0.81 -1.25 -6.67
CA MET A 142 0.02 -0.89 -7.85
C MET A 142 0.48 0.42 -8.49
N LEU A 143 0.81 1.44 -7.69
CA LEU A 143 1.08 2.80 -8.16
C LEU A 143 2.17 2.89 -9.25
N PRO A 144 3.32 2.19 -9.17
CA PRO A 144 4.34 2.21 -10.23
C PRO A 144 3.82 1.74 -11.59
N PHE A 145 2.88 0.79 -11.63
CA PHE A 145 2.27 0.31 -12.88
C PHE A 145 1.36 1.38 -13.49
N VAL A 146 0.57 2.06 -12.65
CA VAL A 146 -0.29 3.17 -13.07
C VAL A 146 0.55 4.33 -13.61
N VAL A 147 1.62 4.71 -12.90
CA VAL A 147 2.49 5.81 -13.32
C VAL A 147 3.21 5.47 -14.63
N GLY A 148 3.85 4.30 -14.71
CA GLY A 148 4.54 3.87 -15.93
C GLY A 148 3.58 3.74 -17.11
N GLY A 149 2.42 3.11 -16.88
CA GLY A 149 1.39 2.92 -17.91
C GLY A 149 0.80 4.23 -18.40
N GLY A 150 0.38 5.08 -17.47
CA GLY A 150 -0.23 6.38 -17.76
C GLY A 150 0.72 7.34 -18.47
N VAL A 151 2.00 7.38 -18.09
CA VAL A 151 3.01 8.21 -18.76
C VAL A 151 3.22 7.77 -20.20
N LEU A 152 3.31 6.46 -20.48
CA LEU A 152 3.45 5.97 -21.85
C LEU A 152 2.21 6.28 -22.70
N ILE A 153 1.00 6.12 -22.15
CA ILE A 153 -0.24 6.54 -22.82
C ILE A 153 -0.21 8.05 -23.09
N ALA A 154 0.17 8.88 -22.12
CA ALA A 154 0.24 10.33 -22.28
C ALA A 154 1.25 10.74 -23.37
N LEU A 155 2.43 10.10 -23.42
CA LEU A 155 3.43 10.34 -24.45
C LEU A 155 2.93 9.95 -25.85
N SER A 156 2.06 8.93 -25.95
CA SER A 156 1.46 8.56 -27.24
C SER A 156 0.63 9.72 -27.82
N PHE A 157 -0.08 10.47 -26.97
CA PHE A 157 -0.93 11.59 -27.41
C PHE A 157 -0.15 12.81 -27.90
N LEU A 158 1.16 12.90 -27.63
CA LEU A 158 2.00 13.95 -28.22
C LEU A 158 2.12 13.83 -29.74
N PHE A 159 1.88 12.63 -30.29
CA PHE A 159 1.85 12.38 -31.73
C PHE A 159 0.45 12.60 -32.35
N GLY A 160 -0.55 12.92 -31.52
CA GLY A 160 -1.95 13.09 -31.89
C GLY A 160 -2.88 12.20 -31.06
N ILE A 161 -4.10 12.64 -30.80
CA ILE A 161 -5.06 11.88 -29.98
C ILE A 161 -5.49 10.54 -30.63
N HIS A 162 -5.37 10.44 -31.96
CA HIS A 162 -5.69 9.24 -32.74
C HIS A 162 -4.43 8.59 -33.34
N SER A 163 -3.22 8.99 -32.93
CA SER A 163 -1.98 8.47 -33.53
C SER A 163 -1.68 7.01 -33.20
N ALA A 164 -2.37 6.45 -32.21
CA ALA A 164 -2.29 5.03 -31.88
C ALA A 164 -3.27 4.14 -32.67
N ASP A 165 -4.17 4.73 -33.48
CA ASP A 165 -5.16 4.00 -34.28
C ASP A 165 -4.60 3.72 -35.70
N PRO A 166 -4.35 2.44 -36.08
CA PRO A 166 -3.83 2.08 -37.40
C PRO A 166 -4.70 2.52 -38.58
N GLU A 167 -6.00 2.72 -38.36
CA GLU A 167 -6.96 3.10 -39.41
C GLU A 167 -7.05 4.63 -39.58
N HIS A 168 -6.44 5.40 -38.68
CA HIS A 168 -6.53 6.85 -38.71
C HIS A 168 -5.39 7.49 -39.52
N PRO A 169 -5.62 8.57 -40.31
CA PRO A 169 -4.57 9.22 -41.11
C PRO A 169 -3.37 9.76 -40.30
N SER A 170 -3.56 10.00 -39.00
CA SER A 170 -2.50 10.44 -38.08
C SER A 170 -1.72 9.30 -37.44
N TYR A 171 -1.90 8.06 -37.91
CA TYR A 171 -1.28 6.87 -37.35
C TYR A 171 0.23 7.00 -37.26
N ASN A 172 0.77 6.54 -36.13
CA ASN A 172 2.18 6.44 -35.88
C ASN A 172 2.47 5.15 -35.10
N ALA A 173 3.23 4.23 -35.71
CA ALA A 173 3.55 2.93 -35.11
C ALA A 173 4.27 3.04 -33.75
N PHE A 174 5.06 4.09 -33.53
CA PHE A 174 5.71 4.32 -32.24
C PHE A 174 4.72 4.82 -31.19
N ALA A 175 3.77 5.68 -31.57
CA ALA A 175 2.69 6.10 -30.68
C ALA A 175 1.78 4.92 -30.30
N GLU A 176 1.48 4.02 -31.24
CA GLU A 176 0.76 2.78 -30.94
C GLU A 176 1.53 1.89 -29.96
N LEU A 177 2.84 1.70 -30.16
CA LEU A 177 3.69 0.96 -29.23
C LEU A 177 3.63 1.54 -27.82
N LEU A 178 3.78 2.87 -27.69
CA LEU A 178 3.66 3.58 -26.41
C LEU A 178 2.29 3.35 -25.77
N ASN A 179 1.22 3.53 -26.55
CA ASN A 179 -0.15 3.42 -26.07
C ASN A 179 -0.47 1.99 -25.60
N LYS A 180 -0.19 0.98 -26.42
CA LYS A 180 -0.45 -0.43 -26.09
C LYS A 180 0.38 -0.89 -24.89
N THR A 181 1.67 -0.55 -24.84
CA THR A 181 2.54 -0.89 -23.71
C THR A 181 2.03 -0.23 -22.42
N GLY A 182 1.65 1.04 -22.51
CA GLY A 182 1.09 1.76 -21.38
C GLY A 182 -0.24 1.17 -20.91
N ALA A 183 -1.11 0.78 -21.84
CA ALA A 183 -2.38 0.13 -21.57
C ALA A 183 -2.20 -1.21 -20.85
N PHE A 184 -1.23 -2.04 -21.23
CA PHE A 184 -0.91 -3.27 -20.49
C PHE A 184 -0.50 -2.99 -19.04
N GLY A 185 0.37 -2.00 -18.82
CA GLY A 185 0.75 -1.58 -17.46
C GLY A 185 -0.46 -1.12 -16.65
N PHE A 186 -1.33 -0.33 -17.26
CA PHE A 186 -2.54 0.19 -16.62
C PHE A 186 -3.56 -0.91 -16.30
N GLN A 187 -3.73 -1.91 -17.17
CA GLN A 187 -4.62 -3.07 -16.93
C GLN A 187 -4.18 -3.93 -15.74
N LEU A 188 -2.89 -3.96 -15.41
CA LEU A 188 -2.35 -4.69 -14.27
C LEU A 188 -2.60 -4.00 -12.92
N MET A 189 -3.16 -2.79 -12.91
CA MET A 189 -3.46 -2.03 -11.70
C MET A 189 -4.24 -2.86 -10.66
N VAL A 190 -5.42 -3.36 -11.04
CA VAL A 190 -6.32 -4.12 -10.14
C VAL A 190 -5.74 -5.48 -9.72
N PRO A 191 -5.16 -6.29 -10.65
CA PRO A 191 -4.47 -7.52 -10.28
C PRO A 191 -3.35 -7.33 -9.25
N ILE A 192 -2.48 -6.32 -9.45
CA ILE A 192 -1.36 -6.04 -8.56
C ILE A 192 -1.86 -5.55 -7.19
N LEU A 193 -2.85 -4.67 -7.17
CA LEU A 193 -3.51 -4.23 -5.93
C LEU A 193 -3.97 -5.43 -5.10
N SER A 194 -4.81 -6.28 -5.69
CA SER A 194 -5.37 -7.45 -5.03
C SER A 194 -4.28 -8.42 -4.55
N ALA A 195 -3.30 -8.71 -5.42
CA ALA A 195 -2.19 -9.60 -5.11
C ALA A 195 -1.39 -9.13 -3.89
N TYR A 196 -1.06 -7.84 -3.82
CA TYR A 196 -0.24 -7.31 -2.73
C TYR A 196 -1.01 -7.03 -1.44
N ILE A 197 -2.34 -6.82 -1.50
CA ILE A 197 -3.20 -6.92 -0.30
C ILE A 197 -3.11 -8.34 0.26
N ALA A 198 -3.39 -9.34 -0.57
CA ALA A 198 -3.38 -10.75 -0.16
C ALA A 198 -2.00 -11.22 0.33
N ALA A 199 -0.93 -10.79 -0.34
CA ALA A 199 0.44 -11.12 0.02
C ALA A 199 0.86 -10.53 1.37
N SER A 200 0.35 -9.35 1.73
CA SER A 200 0.62 -8.75 3.04
C SER A 200 -0.03 -9.52 4.19
N MET A 201 -1.08 -10.31 3.90
CA MET A 201 -1.76 -11.16 4.89
C MET A 201 -1.19 -12.58 4.91
N ALA A 202 -0.89 -13.14 3.74
CA ALA A 202 -0.62 -14.58 3.57
C ALA A 202 0.62 -14.90 2.72
N LYS A 203 1.55 -13.94 2.59
CA LYS A 203 2.85 -14.07 1.89
C LYS A 203 2.69 -14.57 0.43
N ARG A 204 3.66 -15.34 -0.09
CA ARG A 204 3.70 -15.76 -1.50
C ARG A 204 2.45 -16.52 -1.98
N PRO A 205 1.85 -17.45 -1.23
CA PRO A 205 0.61 -18.10 -1.67
C PRO A 205 -0.56 -17.11 -1.77
N GLY A 206 -0.65 -16.15 -0.85
CA GLY A 206 -1.60 -15.04 -0.92
C GLY A 206 -1.44 -14.22 -2.21
N LEU A 207 -0.20 -13.91 -2.62
CA LEU A 207 0.09 -13.19 -3.85
C LEU A 207 -0.56 -13.85 -5.08
N ILE A 208 -0.39 -15.17 -5.23
CA ILE A 208 -0.88 -15.93 -6.39
C ILE A 208 -2.40 -15.89 -6.46
N VAL A 209 -3.06 -16.19 -5.33
CA VAL A 209 -4.53 -16.24 -5.26
C VAL A 209 -5.13 -14.85 -5.39
N GLY A 210 -4.51 -13.84 -4.78
CA GLY A 210 -4.91 -12.45 -4.91
C GLY A 210 -4.77 -11.94 -6.34
N PHE A 211 -3.73 -12.32 -7.06
CA PHE A 211 -3.55 -11.95 -8.47
C PHE A 211 -4.69 -12.48 -9.34
N ILE A 212 -5.05 -13.76 -9.18
CA ILE A 212 -6.18 -14.35 -9.93
C ILE A 212 -7.50 -13.69 -9.54
N GLY A 213 -7.77 -13.46 -8.25
CA GLY A 213 -8.96 -12.74 -7.81
C GLY A 213 -9.05 -11.32 -8.39
N GLY A 214 -7.93 -10.60 -8.44
CA GLY A 214 -7.87 -9.26 -9.02
C GLY A 214 -8.00 -9.26 -10.54
N MET A 215 -7.50 -10.30 -11.23
CA MET A 215 -7.77 -10.50 -12.66
C MET A 215 -9.26 -10.70 -12.92
N ILE A 216 -9.93 -11.56 -12.14
CA ILE A 216 -11.39 -11.78 -12.25
C ILE A 216 -12.16 -10.47 -11.98
N ALA A 217 -11.75 -9.69 -10.99
CA ALA A 217 -12.36 -8.39 -10.72
C ALA A 217 -12.20 -7.41 -11.90
N SER A 218 -10.99 -7.33 -12.45
CA SER A 218 -10.66 -6.43 -13.56
C SER A 218 -11.40 -6.81 -14.85
N THR A 219 -11.40 -8.09 -15.22
CA THR A 219 -12.03 -8.56 -16.46
C THR A 219 -13.54 -8.76 -16.33
N GLY A 220 -14.06 -8.97 -15.12
CA GLY A 220 -15.48 -9.17 -14.84
C GLY A 220 -16.29 -7.88 -14.64
N GLY A 221 -15.66 -6.70 -14.66
CA GLY A 221 -16.35 -5.41 -14.48
C GLY A 221 -16.43 -4.91 -13.03
N ALA A 222 -16.11 -5.75 -12.05
CA ALA A 222 -16.04 -5.36 -10.64
C ALA A 222 -14.91 -4.37 -10.32
N GLY A 223 -13.97 -4.18 -11.26
CA GLY A 223 -13.03 -3.07 -11.27
C GLY A 223 -12.19 -2.95 -10.00
N PHE A 224 -11.93 -1.72 -9.58
CA PHE A 224 -11.05 -1.44 -8.44
C PHE A 224 -11.63 -1.94 -7.11
N LEU A 225 -12.94 -1.74 -6.89
CA LEU A 225 -13.63 -2.21 -5.67
C LEU A 225 -13.55 -3.73 -5.54
N GLY A 226 -13.81 -4.45 -6.63
CA GLY A 226 -13.64 -5.89 -6.71
C GLY A 226 -12.21 -6.33 -6.40
N GLY A 227 -11.21 -5.58 -6.85
CA GLY A 227 -9.79 -5.84 -6.53
C GLY A 227 -9.45 -5.72 -5.05
N ILE A 228 -10.01 -4.74 -4.35
CA ILE A 228 -9.83 -4.61 -2.90
C ILE A 228 -10.45 -5.82 -2.20
N VAL A 229 -11.70 -6.14 -2.53
CA VAL A 229 -12.43 -7.23 -1.89
C VAL A 229 -11.75 -8.57 -2.18
N SER A 230 -11.37 -8.82 -3.44
CA SER A 230 -10.66 -10.04 -3.82
C SER A 230 -9.32 -10.18 -3.11
N GLY A 231 -8.61 -9.07 -2.87
CA GLY A 231 -7.32 -9.08 -2.17
C GLY A 231 -7.45 -9.53 -0.71
N PHE A 232 -8.42 -8.98 0.02
CA PHE A 232 -8.69 -9.40 1.39
C PHE A 232 -9.23 -10.83 1.45
N LEU A 233 -10.17 -11.19 0.57
CA LEU A 233 -10.72 -12.55 0.49
C LEU A 233 -9.63 -13.58 0.18
N ALA A 234 -8.75 -13.31 -0.79
CA ALA A 234 -7.64 -14.19 -1.11
C ALA A 234 -6.69 -14.39 0.09
N GLY A 235 -6.39 -13.31 0.81
CA GLY A 235 -5.60 -13.38 2.05
C GLY A 235 -6.27 -14.26 3.11
N LEU A 236 -7.58 -14.09 3.33
CA LEU A 236 -8.36 -14.89 4.27
C LEU A 236 -8.46 -16.36 3.86
N ILE A 237 -8.66 -16.64 2.57
CA ILE A 237 -8.71 -18.01 2.03
C ILE A 237 -7.40 -18.74 2.31
N ILE A 238 -6.26 -18.14 1.98
CA ILE A 238 -4.96 -18.77 2.24
C ILE A 238 -4.68 -18.90 3.73
N TYR A 239 -5.06 -17.90 4.54
CA TYR A 239 -4.94 -18.00 5.99
C TYR A 239 -5.75 -19.19 6.54
N GLY A 240 -7.00 -19.35 6.10
CA GLY A 240 -7.84 -20.49 6.46
C GLY A 240 -7.27 -21.84 6.00
N LEU A 241 -6.75 -21.92 4.77
CA LEU A 241 -6.08 -23.12 4.26
C LEU A 241 -4.83 -23.46 5.06
N SER A 242 -4.06 -22.46 5.49
CA SER A 242 -2.87 -22.67 6.31
C SER A 242 -3.22 -23.28 7.67
N TYR A 243 -4.36 -22.90 8.24
CA TYR A 243 -4.88 -23.48 9.47
C TYR A 243 -5.37 -24.91 9.26
N ALA A 244 -6.14 -25.17 8.20
CA ALA A 244 -6.66 -26.49 7.87
C ALA A 244 -5.54 -27.52 7.60
N LEU A 245 -4.47 -27.11 6.93
CA LEU A 245 -3.34 -27.97 6.56
C LEU A 245 -2.20 -27.98 7.61
N LYS A 246 -2.42 -27.41 8.80
CA LYS A 246 -1.40 -27.32 9.86
C LYS A 246 -0.89 -28.68 10.34
N LYS A 247 -1.73 -29.72 10.34
CA LYS A 247 -1.39 -31.08 10.82
C LYS A 247 -0.57 -31.92 9.85
N MET A 248 -0.29 -31.44 8.64
CA MET A 248 0.51 -32.20 7.67
C MET A 248 1.99 -32.28 8.10
N PRO A 249 2.65 -33.44 7.89
CA PRO A 249 4.06 -33.64 8.20
C PRO A 249 4.97 -32.63 7.49
N GLN A 250 6.11 -32.28 8.11
CA GLN A 250 7.10 -31.33 7.56
C GLN A 250 7.64 -31.75 6.18
N SER A 251 7.74 -33.05 5.90
CA SER A 251 8.17 -33.56 4.58
C SER A 251 7.26 -33.14 3.43
N LEU A 252 6.03 -32.68 3.72
CA LEU A 252 5.05 -32.24 2.73
C LEU A 252 4.89 -30.71 2.67
N GLU A 253 5.78 -29.93 3.30
CA GLU A 253 5.69 -28.46 3.23
C GLU A 253 5.81 -27.92 1.80
N GLY A 254 6.70 -28.48 0.98
CA GLY A 254 6.80 -28.11 -0.43
C GLY A 254 5.50 -28.33 -1.19
N LEU A 255 4.83 -29.47 -0.95
CA LEU A 255 3.52 -29.78 -1.53
C LEU A 255 2.44 -28.79 -1.08
N LYS A 256 2.43 -28.38 0.20
CA LYS A 256 1.50 -27.37 0.71
C LYS A 256 1.66 -26.04 -0.02
N ALA A 257 2.88 -25.52 -0.05
CA ALA A 257 3.14 -24.16 -0.50
C ALA A 257 3.06 -24.00 -2.02
N ILE A 258 3.52 -25.00 -2.78
CA ILE A 258 3.63 -24.92 -4.24
C ILE A 258 2.36 -25.42 -4.93
N PHE A 259 1.66 -26.39 -4.34
CA PHE A 259 0.52 -27.05 -4.99
C PHE A 259 -0.80 -26.83 -4.26
N LEU A 260 -0.92 -27.19 -2.99
CA LEU A 260 -2.23 -27.17 -2.31
C LEU A 260 -2.76 -25.75 -2.12
N TYR A 261 -1.95 -24.81 -1.60
CA TYR A 261 -2.42 -23.44 -1.42
C TYR A 261 -2.78 -22.77 -2.75
N PRO A 262 -1.96 -22.84 -3.83
CA PRO A 262 -2.35 -22.24 -5.10
C PRO A 262 -3.58 -22.91 -5.74
N VAL A 263 -3.64 -24.25 -5.82
CA VAL A 263 -4.74 -24.94 -6.51
C VAL A 263 -6.06 -24.72 -5.78
N ILE A 264 -6.10 -24.99 -4.47
CA ILE A 264 -7.33 -24.85 -3.69
C ILE A 264 -7.69 -23.38 -3.54
N GLY A 265 -6.70 -22.52 -3.32
CA GLY A 265 -6.92 -21.08 -3.19
C GLY A 265 -7.48 -20.45 -4.46
N ILE A 266 -6.93 -20.78 -5.64
CA ILE A 266 -7.44 -20.32 -6.94
C ILE A 266 -8.88 -20.79 -7.16
N PHE A 267 -9.17 -22.05 -6.87
CA PHE A 267 -10.54 -22.57 -6.99
C PHE A 267 -11.51 -21.81 -6.08
N LEU A 268 -11.15 -21.63 -4.80
CA LEU A 268 -12.01 -20.95 -3.83
C LEU A 268 -12.22 -19.47 -4.16
N ILE A 269 -11.15 -18.73 -4.52
CA ILE A 269 -11.31 -17.32 -4.91
C ILE A 269 -12.14 -17.20 -6.19
N GLY A 270 -11.94 -18.10 -7.16
CA GLY A 270 -12.72 -18.14 -8.39
C GLY A 270 -14.20 -18.40 -8.11
N ALA A 271 -14.51 -19.40 -7.29
CA ALA A 271 -15.88 -19.73 -6.91
C ALA A 271 -16.57 -18.59 -6.17
N VAL A 272 -15.88 -17.92 -5.25
CA VAL A 272 -16.44 -16.79 -4.50
C VAL A 272 -16.62 -15.56 -5.40
N MET A 273 -15.59 -15.21 -6.19
CA MET A 273 -15.66 -14.06 -7.09
C MET A 273 -16.70 -14.23 -8.19
N PHE A 274 -16.97 -15.47 -8.63
CA PHE A 274 -18.02 -15.76 -9.61
C PHE A 274 -19.38 -15.19 -9.21
N PHE A 275 -19.74 -15.26 -7.91
CA PHE A 275 -21.00 -14.70 -7.41
C PHE A 275 -20.88 -13.23 -6.99
N LEU A 276 -19.69 -12.74 -6.68
CA LEU A 276 -19.49 -11.38 -6.18
C LEU A 276 -19.26 -10.34 -7.28
N VAL A 277 -18.82 -10.75 -8.47
CA VAL A 277 -18.53 -9.82 -9.57
C VAL A 277 -19.76 -9.02 -9.97
N GLU A 278 -20.88 -9.69 -10.25
CA GLU A 278 -22.12 -9.03 -10.70
C GLU A 278 -22.64 -7.95 -9.74
N PRO A 279 -22.84 -8.22 -8.42
CA PRO A 279 -23.28 -7.18 -7.50
C PRO A 279 -22.24 -6.06 -7.32
N MET A 280 -20.94 -6.34 -7.44
CA MET A 280 -19.91 -5.30 -7.38
C MET A 280 -19.89 -4.42 -8.62
N THR A 281 -20.11 -4.99 -9.80
CA THR A 281 -20.26 -4.21 -11.03
C THR A 281 -21.43 -3.24 -10.91
N ALA A 282 -22.58 -3.69 -10.39
CA ALA A 282 -23.75 -2.82 -10.15
C ALA A 282 -23.44 -1.68 -9.16
N ILE A 283 -22.65 -1.94 -8.11
CA ILE A 283 -22.20 -0.90 -7.17
C ILE A 283 -21.29 0.11 -7.88
N ASN A 284 -20.33 -0.35 -8.68
CA ASN A 284 -19.43 0.54 -9.41
C ASN A 284 -20.20 1.40 -10.41
N GLU A 285 -21.12 0.81 -11.19
CA GLU A 285 -21.96 1.55 -12.13
C GLU A 285 -22.81 2.59 -11.40
N GLY A 286 -23.47 2.22 -10.29
CA GLY A 286 -24.24 3.17 -9.48
C GLY A 286 -23.38 4.31 -8.91
N MET A 287 -22.13 4.03 -8.51
CA MET A 287 -21.18 5.05 -8.08
C MET A 287 -20.76 5.97 -9.24
N LYS A 288 -20.53 5.42 -10.44
CA LYS A 288 -20.20 6.21 -11.64
C LYS A 288 -21.34 7.15 -12.00
N ASP A 289 -22.57 6.64 -12.01
CA ASP A 289 -23.77 7.40 -12.34
C ASP A 289 -23.99 8.53 -11.33
N PHE A 290 -23.91 8.22 -10.03
CA PHE A 290 -24.00 9.23 -8.97
C PHE A 290 -22.96 10.35 -9.13
N LEU A 291 -21.71 9.99 -9.46
CA LEU A 291 -20.65 10.98 -9.66
C LEU A 291 -20.85 11.77 -10.95
N ALA A 292 -21.33 11.15 -12.03
CA ALA A 292 -21.64 11.84 -13.29
C ALA A 292 -22.76 12.87 -13.10
N ASP A 293 -23.81 12.50 -12.35
CA ASP A 293 -24.91 13.41 -12.00
C ASP A 293 -24.41 14.58 -11.13
N PHE A 294 -23.55 14.28 -10.15
CA PHE A 294 -22.98 15.31 -9.27
C PHE A 294 -22.03 16.27 -10.02
N GLN A 295 -21.28 15.76 -11.00
CA GLN A 295 -20.43 16.56 -11.89
C GLN A 295 -21.26 17.55 -12.73
N GLY A 296 -22.42 17.14 -13.22
CA GLY A 296 -23.34 18.01 -13.97
C GLY A 296 -24.01 19.07 -13.10
N ALA A 297 -24.36 18.73 -11.85
CA ALA A 297 -25.09 19.62 -10.97
C ALA A 297 -24.21 20.65 -10.24
N ASN A 298 -22.99 20.28 -9.81
CA ASN A 298 -22.15 21.21 -9.04
C ASN A 298 -20.62 20.97 -9.18
N PRO A 299 -20.05 21.24 -10.38
CA PRO A 299 -18.65 20.99 -10.67
C PRO A 299 -17.70 21.84 -9.80
N VAL A 300 -18.12 23.04 -9.40
CA VAL A 300 -17.32 23.94 -8.53
C VAL A 300 -17.18 23.36 -7.13
N ILE A 301 -18.26 22.86 -6.53
CA ILE A 301 -18.19 22.23 -5.20
C ILE A 301 -17.37 20.95 -5.27
N LEU A 302 -17.54 20.13 -6.31
CA LEU A 302 -16.75 18.91 -6.48
C LEU A 302 -15.25 19.23 -6.57
N GLY A 303 -14.87 20.23 -7.36
CA GLY A 303 -13.48 20.69 -7.46
C GLY A 303 -12.93 21.21 -6.12
N LEU A 304 -13.73 21.93 -5.33
CA LEU A 304 -13.34 22.41 -4.01
C LEU A 304 -13.10 21.26 -3.03
N ILE A 305 -14.00 20.26 -2.98
CA ILE A 305 -13.85 19.08 -2.13
C ILE A 305 -12.58 18.30 -2.50
N ILE A 306 -12.39 18.02 -3.80
CA ILE A 306 -11.21 17.31 -4.29
C ILE A 306 -9.93 18.10 -3.96
N GLY A 307 -9.93 19.41 -4.19
CA GLY A 307 -8.82 20.29 -3.85
C GLY A 307 -8.47 20.26 -2.36
N CYS A 308 -9.48 20.36 -1.49
CA CYS A 308 -9.31 20.24 -0.05
C CYS A 308 -8.74 18.88 0.34
N MET A 309 -9.27 17.77 -0.20
CA MET A 309 -8.78 16.42 0.12
C MET A 309 -7.32 16.21 -0.32
N SER A 310 -6.95 16.69 -1.51
CA SER A 310 -5.57 16.59 -2.02
C SER A 310 -4.58 17.46 -1.24
N ALA A 311 -5.00 18.62 -0.74
CA ALA A 311 -4.14 19.57 -0.03
C ALA A 311 -4.10 19.37 1.50
N PHE A 312 -5.10 18.68 2.09
CA PHE A 312 -5.32 18.62 3.55
C PHE A 312 -4.09 18.21 4.36
N ASP A 313 -3.39 17.17 3.91
CA ASP A 313 -2.24 16.61 4.63
C ASP A 313 -0.97 16.51 3.77
N MET A 314 -0.94 17.22 2.64
CA MET A 314 0.23 17.37 1.75
C MET A 314 0.96 16.05 1.45
N GLY A 315 0.21 15.00 1.12
CA GLY A 315 0.77 13.67 0.80
C GLY A 315 0.62 12.63 1.90
N GLY A 316 -0.14 12.94 2.95
CA GLY A 316 -0.56 12.00 3.97
C GLY A 316 -1.71 11.07 3.52
N PRO A 317 -2.38 10.38 4.47
CA PRO A 317 -3.45 9.43 4.19
C PRO A 317 -4.64 9.99 3.40
N VAL A 318 -5.04 11.25 3.62
CA VAL A 318 -6.19 11.89 2.97
C VAL A 318 -5.87 12.17 1.50
N ASN A 319 -4.70 12.76 1.20
CA ASN A 319 -4.27 12.96 -0.18
C ASN A 319 -4.13 11.61 -0.93
N LYS A 320 -3.57 10.59 -0.29
CA LYS A 320 -3.49 9.24 -0.89
C LYS A 320 -4.86 8.63 -1.16
N ALA A 321 -5.81 8.80 -0.26
CA ALA A 321 -7.17 8.33 -0.48
C ALA A 321 -7.80 9.01 -1.70
N ALA A 322 -7.68 10.34 -1.81
CA ALA A 322 -8.16 11.10 -2.97
C ALA A 322 -7.51 10.61 -4.28
N TYR A 323 -6.20 10.41 -4.28
CA TYR A 323 -5.45 9.96 -5.46
C TYR A 323 -5.82 8.53 -5.89
N VAL A 324 -5.96 7.62 -4.92
CA VAL A 324 -6.38 6.24 -5.17
C VAL A 324 -7.80 6.20 -5.72
N THR A 325 -8.72 6.97 -5.13
CA THR A 325 -10.10 7.08 -5.63
C THR A 325 -10.13 7.66 -7.04
N GLY A 326 -9.37 8.72 -7.33
CA GLY A 326 -9.30 9.29 -8.67
C GLY A 326 -8.72 8.31 -9.69
N THR A 327 -7.68 7.58 -9.32
CA THR A 327 -7.07 6.56 -10.20
C THR A 327 -8.04 5.40 -10.47
N ALA A 328 -8.78 4.96 -9.46
CA ALA A 328 -9.81 3.94 -9.60
C ALA A 328 -10.92 4.39 -10.56
N LEU A 329 -11.44 5.60 -10.35
CA LEU A 329 -12.47 6.21 -11.19
C LEU A 329 -11.98 6.43 -12.63
N LEU A 330 -10.71 6.77 -12.83
CA LEU A 330 -10.10 6.89 -14.16
C LEU A 330 -10.13 5.56 -14.90
N ALA A 331 -9.76 4.46 -14.24
CA ALA A 331 -9.80 3.12 -14.84
C ALA A 331 -11.22 2.68 -15.20
N GLU A 332 -12.20 3.29 -14.55
CA GLU A 332 -13.62 3.06 -14.76
C GLU A 332 -14.26 4.02 -15.77
N GLY A 333 -13.49 4.92 -16.37
CA GLY A 333 -13.91 5.86 -17.41
C GLY A 333 -14.23 7.28 -16.93
N ASN A 334 -14.21 7.54 -15.61
CA ASN A 334 -14.46 8.87 -15.06
C ASN A 334 -13.17 9.68 -14.98
N GLN A 335 -12.91 10.46 -16.04
CA GLN A 335 -11.69 11.25 -16.18
C GLN A 335 -11.70 12.54 -15.33
N TYR A 336 -12.89 13.09 -15.05
CA TYR A 336 -13.01 14.40 -14.40
C TYR A 336 -12.53 14.39 -12.95
N PHE A 337 -12.85 13.33 -12.19
CA PHE A 337 -12.39 13.24 -10.80
C PHE A 337 -10.86 13.22 -10.74
N MET A 338 -10.22 12.39 -11.57
CA MET A 338 -8.75 12.30 -11.61
C MET A 338 -8.11 13.58 -12.13
N ALA A 339 -8.74 14.27 -13.09
CA ALA A 339 -8.28 15.58 -13.55
C ALA A 339 -8.29 16.61 -12.42
N GLY A 340 -9.36 16.65 -11.61
CA GLY A 340 -9.44 17.51 -10.43
C GLY A 340 -8.36 17.20 -9.39
N VAL A 341 -8.14 15.92 -9.09
CA VAL A 341 -7.07 15.49 -8.18
C VAL A 341 -5.71 15.95 -8.72
N SER A 342 -5.45 15.73 -10.00
CA SER A 342 -4.19 16.07 -10.67
C SER A 342 -3.93 17.57 -10.64
N ALA A 343 -4.94 18.40 -10.89
CA ALA A 343 -4.84 19.85 -10.81
C ALA A 343 -4.49 20.31 -9.38
N ALA A 344 -5.10 19.70 -8.35
CA ALA A 344 -4.86 20.06 -6.95
C ALA A 344 -3.47 19.62 -6.44
N CYS A 345 -2.99 18.44 -6.85
CA CYS A 345 -1.72 17.86 -6.38
C CYS A 345 -0.46 18.60 -6.87
N ILE A 346 -0.57 19.52 -7.83
CA ILE A 346 0.56 20.33 -8.33
C ILE A 346 0.90 21.49 -7.38
N THR A 347 0.10 21.73 -6.34
CA THR A 347 0.35 22.76 -5.33
C THR A 347 1.51 22.37 -4.41
N PRO A 348 2.64 23.11 -4.37
CA PRO A 348 3.78 22.75 -3.54
C PRO A 348 3.45 22.88 -2.04
N PRO A 349 4.09 22.07 -1.18
CA PRO A 349 4.01 22.27 0.26
C PRO A 349 4.60 23.65 0.62
N LEU A 350 3.80 24.48 1.29
CA LEU A 350 4.24 25.78 1.84
C LEU A 350 5.11 25.57 3.08
#